data_AF-L1QBZ7-F1
#
_entry.id   AF-L1QBZ7-F1
#
_cell.length_a   1.000
_cell.length_b   1.000
_cell.length_c   1.000
_cell.angle_alpha   90.00
_cell.angle_beta   90.00
_cell.angle_gamma   90.00
#
_symmetry.space_group_name_H-M   'P 1'
#
loop_
_entity.id
_entity.type
_entity.pdbx_description
1 polymer ?
#
loop_
_entity_poly.entity_id
_entity_poly.type
_entity_poly.pdbx_seq_one_letter_code
_entity_poly.pdbx_strand_id
1 'polypeptide(L)'
;MALEVVGFYRDSRSLYEECKKCQSYHAIIVMKDGSMCDGIIEEVNDDSVTILVGENVIEKECAEEANRQGPFGHGQPGGFRRFRRRNFPMRNIDRVGPLRYPYIIPPYPIYPYPYPYPYPYYPYI
;
A
#
# COMPACT_ATOMS: atom_id res chain seq x y z
N MET A 1 -22.71 -28.26 11.18
CA MET A 1 -22.17 -27.66 9.95
C MET A 1 -20.70 -27.39 10.19
N ALA A 2 -19.82 -28.22 9.62
CA ALA A 2 -18.38 -28.05 9.75
C ALA A 2 -17.96 -27.01 8.72
N LEU A 3 -17.43 -25.88 9.19
CA LEU A 3 -16.69 -24.95 8.35
C LEU A 3 -15.44 -25.70 7.88
N GLU A 4 -15.45 -26.13 6.62
CA GLU A 4 -14.27 -26.65 5.96
C GLU A 4 -13.26 -25.52 5.90
N VAL A 5 -12.36 -25.51 6.89
CA VAL A 5 -11.09 -24.79 6.81
C VAL A 5 -10.36 -25.46 5.67
N VAL A 6 -10.50 -24.91 4.46
CA VAL A 6 -9.69 -25.25 3.30
C VAL A 6 -8.27 -24.84 3.67
N GLY A 7 -7.61 -25.71 4.42
CA GLY A 7 -6.18 -25.67 4.65
C GLY A 7 -5.55 -25.91 3.31
N PHE A 8 -5.27 -24.83 2.58
CA PHE A 8 -4.29 -24.86 1.51
C PHE A 8 -2.98 -25.29 2.18
N TYR A 9 -2.70 -26.60 2.15
CA TYR A 9 -1.34 -27.12 2.27
C TYR A 9 -0.57 -26.55 1.08
N ARG A 10 -0.12 -25.32 1.23
CA ARG A 10 0.79 -24.68 0.30
C ARG A 10 2.12 -25.38 0.47
N ASP A 11 2.52 -26.07 -0.58
CA ASP A 11 3.84 -26.67 -0.67
C ASP A 11 4.87 -25.56 -0.44
N SER A 12 5.77 -25.74 0.53
CA SER A 12 6.81 -24.73 0.81
C SER A 12 7.65 -24.44 -0.43
N ARG A 13 7.73 -25.42 -1.35
CA ARG A 13 8.35 -25.30 -2.68
C ARG A 13 7.60 -24.32 -3.58
N SER A 14 6.27 -24.34 -3.60
CA SER A 14 5.49 -23.42 -4.44
C SER A 14 5.61 -21.98 -3.94
N LEU A 15 5.70 -21.77 -2.63
CA LEU A 15 5.93 -20.45 -2.05
C LEU A 15 7.32 -19.90 -2.38
N TYR A 16 8.35 -20.75 -2.31
CA TYR A 16 9.71 -20.37 -2.71
C TYR A 16 9.74 -19.92 -4.18
N GLU A 17 9.11 -20.68 -5.07
CA GLU A 17 8.99 -20.32 -6.49
C GLU A 17 8.22 -19.02 -6.71
N GLU A 18 7.10 -18.81 -6.00
CA GLU A 18 6.34 -17.55 -6.03
C GLU A 18 7.20 -16.36 -5.59
N CYS A 19 7.95 -16.49 -4.49
CA CYS A 19 8.86 -15.45 -4.00
C CYS A 19 9.96 -15.15 -5.02
N LYS A 20 10.56 -16.20 -5.60
CA LYS A 20 11.62 -16.08 -6.61
C LYS A 20 11.11 -15.41 -7.88
N LYS A 21 9.87 -15.71 -8.29
CA LYS A 21 9.21 -15.06 -9.42
C LYS A 21 8.93 -13.58 -9.15
N CYS A 22 8.67 -13.22 -7.91
CA CYS A 22 8.42 -11.85 -7.47
C CYS A 22 9.71 -11.09 -7.07
N GLN A 23 10.88 -11.70 -7.26
CA GLN A 23 12.16 -11.04 -7.00
C GLN A 23 12.31 -9.78 -7.88
N SER A 24 12.80 -8.70 -7.30
CA SER A 24 12.94 -7.37 -7.92
C SER A 24 11.63 -6.67 -8.28
N TYR A 25 10.47 -7.26 -7.98
CA TYR A 25 9.16 -6.61 -8.16
C TYR A 25 8.61 -6.08 -6.84
N HIS A 26 7.77 -5.04 -6.93
CA HIS A 26 6.96 -4.61 -5.81
C HIS A 26 5.84 -5.64 -5.59
N ALA A 27 5.83 -6.26 -4.42
CA ALA A 27 4.95 -7.36 -4.07
C ALA A 27 4.22 -7.08 -2.76
N ILE A 28 3.03 -7.64 -2.65
CA ILE A 28 2.30 -7.73 -1.38
C ILE A 28 2.61 -9.09 -0.78
N ILE A 29 3.11 -9.07 0.45
CA ILE A 29 3.36 -10.25 1.24
C ILE A 29 2.31 -10.31 2.35
N VAL A 30 1.63 -11.44 2.48
CA VAL A 30 0.77 -11.71 3.63
C VAL A 30 1.40 -12.80 4.45
N MET A 31 1.51 -12.52 5.74
CA MET A 31 2.07 -13.41 6.75
C MET A 31 0.98 -14.34 7.28
N LYS A 32 1.40 -15.45 7.88
CA LYS A 32 0.49 -16.40 8.53
C LYS A 32 -0.31 -15.79 9.69
N ASP A 33 0.25 -14.76 10.33
CA ASP A 33 -0.43 -14.01 11.40
C ASP A 33 -1.56 -13.11 10.86
N GLY A 34 -1.77 -13.08 9.54
CA GLY A 34 -2.74 -12.22 8.86
C GLY A 34 -2.22 -10.80 8.61
N SER A 35 -1.05 -10.44 9.13
CA SER A 35 -0.41 -9.16 8.81
C SER A 35 0.03 -9.13 7.35
N MET A 36 -0.12 -7.96 6.72
CA MET A 36 0.31 -7.73 5.35
C MET A 36 1.36 -6.62 5.33
N CYS A 37 2.37 -6.78 4.47
CA CYS A 37 3.34 -5.74 4.18
C CYS A 37 3.58 -5.67 2.68
N ASP A 38 3.97 -4.49 2.21
CA ASP A 38 4.26 -4.24 0.82
C ASP A 38 5.71 -3.76 0.65
N GLY A 39 6.37 -4.25 -0.38
CA GLY A 39 7.80 -4.04 -0.54
C GLY A 39 8.38 -4.70 -1.77
N ILE A 40 9.68 -4.49 -1.98
CA ILE A 40 10.41 -5.12 -3.09
C ILE A 40 11.19 -6.30 -2.53
N ILE A 41 10.99 -7.48 -3.11
CA ILE A 41 11.77 -8.66 -2.74
C ILE A 41 13.16 -8.53 -3.35
N GLU A 42 14.18 -8.52 -2.51
CA GLU A 42 15.55 -8.36 -2.96
C GLU A 42 16.24 -9.71 -3.18
N GLU A 43 16.14 -10.60 -2.18
CA GLU A 43 16.79 -11.90 -2.19
C GLU A 43 15.89 -12.94 -1.54
N VAL A 44 15.90 -14.15 -2.11
CA VAL A 44 15.14 -15.30 -1.62
C VAL A 44 16.15 -16.41 -1.31
N ASN A 45 16.37 -16.67 -0.03
CA ASN A 45 17.11 -17.82 0.47
C ASN A 45 16.15 -18.96 0.78
N ASP A 46 16.68 -20.17 1.01
CA ASP A 46 15.87 -21.36 1.28
C ASP A 46 14.97 -21.18 2.52
N ASP A 47 15.49 -20.54 3.58
CA ASP A 47 14.79 -20.37 4.85
C ASP A 47 14.29 -18.94 5.12
N SER A 48 14.70 -17.96 4.31
CA SER A 48 14.41 -16.55 4.57
C SER A 48 14.33 -15.70 3.31
N VAL A 49 13.52 -14.66 3.34
CA VAL A 49 13.39 -13.69 2.26
C VAL A 49 13.78 -12.29 2.76
N THR A 50 14.66 -11.63 2.03
CA THR A 50 15.07 -10.25 2.26
C THR A 50 14.16 -9.31 1.46
N ILE A 51 13.50 -8.38 2.15
CA ILE A 51 12.47 -7.52 1.56
C ILE A 51 12.74 -6.07 1.94
N LEU A 52 12.71 -5.18 0.95
CA LEU A 52 12.66 -3.73 1.12
C LEU A 52 11.21 -3.33 1.39
N VAL A 53 10.82 -3.30 2.67
CA VAL A 53 9.46 -2.96 3.11
C VAL A 53 9.28 -1.45 3.09
N GLY A 54 8.22 -0.98 2.42
CA GLY A 54 7.90 0.44 2.37
C GLY A 54 7.09 0.87 3.59
N GLU A 55 7.76 1.31 4.64
CA GLU A 55 7.13 1.86 5.85
C GLU A 55 6.60 3.28 5.59
N ASN A 56 5.36 3.55 5.99
CA ASN A 56 4.83 4.92 6.00
C ASN A 56 5.35 5.65 7.24
N VAL A 57 6.18 6.67 7.03
CA VAL A 57 6.70 7.51 8.10
C VAL A 57 6.00 8.86 8.02
N ILE A 58 5.31 9.21 9.11
CA ILE A 58 4.69 10.53 9.27
C ILE A 58 5.66 11.36 10.09
N GLU A 59 6.10 12.51 9.56
CA GLU A 59 6.91 13.45 10.34
C GLU A 59 6.06 14.05 11.45
N LYS A 60 6.59 14.09 12.68
CA LYS A 60 5.87 14.63 13.85
C LYS A 60 5.51 16.10 13.68
N GLU A 61 6.34 16.87 12.98
CA GLU A 61 6.09 18.29 12.69
C GLU A 61 4.87 18.45 11.76
N CYS A 62 4.78 17.64 10.70
CA CYS A 62 3.60 17.58 9.82
C CYS A 62 2.35 17.01 10.51
N ALA A 63 2.49 16.14 11.51
CA ALA A 63 1.36 15.60 12.26
C ALA A 63 0.68 16.66 13.14
N GLU A 64 1.45 17.60 13.69
CA GLU A 64 0.93 18.73 14.46
C GLU A 64 0.28 19.78 13.56
N GLU A 65 0.82 20.00 12.35
CA GLU A 65 0.21 20.90 11.35
C GLU A 65 -1.06 20.33 10.73
N ALA A 66 -1.14 19.02 10.48
CA ALA A 66 -2.35 18.36 9.97
C ALA A 66 -3.51 18.42 10.97
N ASN A 67 -3.23 18.48 12.28
CA ASN A 67 -4.25 18.65 13.32
C ASN A 67 -4.78 20.10 13.40
N ARG A 68 -4.07 21.07 12.80
CA ARG A 68 -4.46 22.49 12.76
C ARG A 68 -5.24 22.88 11.51
N GLN A 69 -5.29 22.03 10.48
CA GLN A 69 -6.07 22.28 9.26
C GLN A 69 -7.50 21.81 9.48
N GLY A 70 -8.44 22.77 9.54
CA GLY A 70 -9.85 22.56 9.86
C GLY A 70 -10.63 21.62 8.91
N PRO A 71 -11.96 21.50 9.08
CA PRO A 71 -12.78 20.40 8.54
C PRO A 71 -12.88 20.28 7.00
N PHE A 72 -12.16 21.12 6.24
CA PHE A 72 -12.07 21.12 4.77
C PHE A 72 -10.62 21.05 4.25
N GLY A 73 -9.64 20.78 5.11
CA GLY A 73 -8.24 20.63 4.72
C GLY A 73 -7.96 19.27 4.09
N HIS A 74 -7.86 19.21 2.77
CA HIS A 74 -7.36 18.06 2.02
C HIS A 74 -5.84 17.87 2.18
N GLY A 75 -5.32 17.96 3.41
CA GLY A 75 -3.91 17.78 3.73
C GLY A 75 -3.75 16.49 4.53
N GLN A 76 -3.66 15.35 3.85
CA GLN A 76 -3.12 14.15 4.51
C GLN A 76 -1.72 14.55 5.03
N PRO A 77 -1.42 14.31 6.33
CA PRO A 77 -0.10 14.65 6.86
C PRO A 77 0.96 14.04 5.95
N GLY A 78 1.86 14.88 5.44
CA GLY A 78 2.90 14.48 4.50
C GLY A 78 3.66 13.29 5.06
N GLY A 79 3.37 12.11 4.52
CA GLY A 79 4.05 10.88 4.87
C GLY A 79 5.02 10.51 3.77
N PHE A 80 6.29 10.33 4.09
CA PHE A 80 7.22 9.76 3.13
C PHE A 80 7.26 8.24 3.30
N ARG A 81 7.40 7.56 2.17
CA ARG A 81 7.52 6.11 2.14
C ARG A 81 8.99 5.73 2.27
N ARG A 82 9.37 5.16 3.42
CA ARG A 82 10.73 4.74 3.69
C ARG A 82 10.88 3.24 3.47
N PHE A 83 11.70 2.85 2.50
CA PHE A 83 12.06 1.46 2.30
C PHE A 83 13.13 1.03 3.31
N ARG A 84 12.83 0.01 4.12
CA ARG A 84 13.78 -0.63 5.03
C ARG A 84 13.95 -2.09 4.69
N ARG A 85 15.20 -2.55 4.65
CA ARG A 85 15.54 -3.96 4.53
C ARG A 85 15.09 -4.70 5.79
N ARG A 86 14.26 -5.72 5.62
CA ARG A 86 13.82 -6.63 6.68
C ARG A 86 13.91 -8.05 6.17
N ASN A 87 14.35 -8.95 7.05
CA ASN A 87 14.41 -10.38 6.76
C ASN A 87 13.21 -11.06 7.38
N PHE A 88 12.46 -11.77 6.56
CA PHE A 88 11.32 -12.56 6.99
C PHE A 88 11.63 -14.05 6.82
N PRO A 89 11.40 -14.90 7.83
CA PRO A 89 11.59 -16.32 7.66
C PRO A 89 10.49 -16.87 6.73
N MET A 90 10.86 -17.74 5.79
CA MET A 90 9.94 -18.29 4.77
C MET A 90 8.72 -18.96 5.41
N ARG A 91 8.92 -19.60 6.57
CA ARG A 91 7.85 -20.24 7.36
C ARG A 91 6.74 -19.28 7.82
N ASN A 92 7.00 -17.98 7.90
CA ASN A 92 6.02 -16.97 8.33
C ASN A 92 5.20 -16.40 7.17
N ILE A 93 5.65 -16.63 5.93
CA ILE A 93 4.97 -16.15 4.74
C ILE A 93 3.82 -17.11 4.40
N ASP A 94 2.66 -16.54 4.10
CA ASP A 94 1.47 -17.28 3.68
C ASP A 94 1.20 -17.12 2.18
N ARG A 95 1.31 -15.90 1.64
CA ARG A 95 1.20 -15.62 0.20
C ARG A 95 2.08 -14.47 -0.21
N VAL A 96 2.58 -14.56 -1.44
CA VAL A 96 3.25 -13.46 -2.14
C VAL A 96 2.56 -13.26 -3.48
N GLY A 97 2.32 -12.02 -3.85
CA GLY A 97 1.83 -11.69 -5.19
C GLY A 97 2.40 -10.35 -5.66
N PRO A 98 2.67 -10.22 -6.97
CA PRO A 98 3.10 -8.93 -7.51
C PRO A 98 1.98 -7.91 -7.34
N LEU A 99 2.36 -6.71 -6.92
CA LEU A 99 1.45 -5.58 -6.89
C LEU A 99 1.14 -5.22 -8.34
N ARG A 100 -0.12 -5.41 -8.75
CA ARG A 100 -0.57 -5.08 -10.11
C ARG A 100 -0.57 -3.56 -10.26
N TYR A 101 0.56 -3.02 -10.72
CA TYR A 101 0.59 -1.72 -11.38
C TYR A 101 0.00 -1.86 -12.79
N PRO A 102 -0.78 -0.89 -13.29
CA PRO A 102 -0.85 0.48 -12.83
C PRO A 102 -1.97 0.67 -11.79
N TYR A 103 -1.81 1.67 -10.91
CA TYR A 103 -2.99 2.33 -10.35
C TYR A 103 -3.92 2.60 -11.54
N ILE A 104 -5.09 1.97 -11.56
CA ILE A 104 -6.21 2.50 -12.35
C ILE A 104 -6.49 3.82 -11.65
N ILE A 105 -5.76 4.86 -12.02
CA ILE A 105 -6.17 6.24 -11.81
C ILE A 105 -7.53 6.23 -12.51
N PRO A 106 -8.65 6.34 -11.79
CA PRO A 106 -9.90 6.57 -12.49
C PRO A 106 -9.60 7.79 -13.37
N PRO A 107 -9.73 7.72 -14.70
CA PRO A 107 -9.63 8.92 -15.52
C PRO A 107 -10.57 9.89 -14.82
N TYR A 108 -10.01 10.99 -14.33
CA TYR A 108 -10.65 11.99 -13.49
C TYR A 108 -12.15 12.02 -13.72
N PRO A 109 -13.03 12.06 -12.69
CA PRO A 109 -14.39 12.48 -12.97
C PRO A 109 -14.25 13.86 -13.62
N ILE A 110 -14.44 13.90 -14.95
CA ILE A 110 -14.71 15.11 -15.70
C ILE A 110 -16.02 15.55 -15.09
N TYR A 111 -15.95 16.36 -14.04
CA TYR A 111 -17.12 17.07 -13.57
C TYR A 111 -17.46 18.02 -14.72
N PRO A 112 -18.55 17.79 -15.46
CA PRO A 112 -19.08 18.84 -16.29
C PRO A 112 -19.66 19.82 -15.29
N TYR A 113 -18.91 20.85 -14.92
CA TYR A 113 -19.51 22.04 -14.34
C TYR A 113 -19.99 22.88 -15.53
N PRO A 114 -21.28 22.84 -15.91
CA PRO A 114 -21.86 24.02 -16.50
C PRO A 114 -21.90 25.05 -15.37
N TYR A 115 -21.03 26.05 -15.43
CA TYR A 115 -21.28 27.29 -14.73
C TYR A 115 -22.30 28.09 -15.54
N PRO A 116 -23.52 28.28 -15.03
CA PRO A 116 -24.23 29.51 -15.27
C PRO A 116 -24.56 30.12 -13.92
N TYR A 117 -23.63 30.88 -13.35
CA TYR A 117 -24.00 31.88 -12.36
C TYR A 117 -23.56 33.26 -12.87
N PRO A 118 -24.52 34.14 -13.21
CA PRO A 118 -24.20 35.51 -13.52
C PRO A 118 -23.70 36.20 -12.25
N TYR A 119 -22.57 36.86 -12.37
CA TYR A 119 -21.95 37.69 -11.34
C TYR A 119 -22.95 38.76 -10.85
N PRO A 120 -23.29 38.86 -9.55
CA PRO A 120 -23.98 40.04 -9.06
C PRO A 120 -23.00 41.20 -9.01
N TYR A 121 -23.27 42.22 -9.82
CA TYR A 121 -22.58 43.51 -9.80
C TYR A 121 -22.89 44.21 -8.48
N TYR A 122 -21.92 44.34 -7.58
CA TYR A 122 -22.04 45.23 -6.43
C TYR A 122 -21.59 46.64 -6.83
N PRO A 123 -22.48 47.65 -6.84
CA PRO A 123 -22.07 49.02 -7.02
C PRO A 123 -21.34 49.50 -5.77
N TYR A 124 -20.15 50.06 -5.95
CA TYR A 124 -19.49 50.83 -4.90
C TYR A 124 -20.31 52.10 -4.65
N ILE A 125 -20.82 52.25 -3.43
CA ILE A 125 -21.29 53.53 -2.89
C ILE A 125 -20.13 54.15 -2.13
#